data_AF-A0A3Q0JIG4-F1
#
_entry.id   AF-A0A3Q0JIG4-F1
#
_cell.length_a   1.000
_cell.length_b   1.000
_cell.length_c   1.000
_cell.angle_alpha   90.00
_cell.angle_beta   90.00
_cell.angle_gamma   90.00
#
_symmetry.space_group_name_H-M   'P 1'
#
loop_
_entity.id
_entity.type
_entity.pdbx_description
1 polymer ?
#
loop_
_entity_poly.entity_id
_entity_poly.type
_entity_poly.pdbx_seq_one_letter_code
_entity_poly.pdbx_strand_id
1 'polypeptide(L)' 'MFCFVCFQTHLALYCFANSQVSTALKLLYRARYLATLICGENHPEIALLDSNISLILHAVGEYVLFQSLEM' A
#
# COMPACT_ATOMS: atom_id res chain seq x y z
N MET A 1 -5.37 11.23 -12.86
CA MET A 1 -4.44 11.20 -11.72
C MET A 1 -4.86 10.14 -10.69
N PHE A 2 -6.08 10.20 -10.15
CA PHE A 2 -6.70 9.16 -9.29
C PHE A 2 -6.65 7.72 -9.86
N CYS A 3 -6.86 7.56 -11.17
CA CYS A 3 -6.81 6.25 -11.82
C CYS A 3 -5.47 5.50 -11.64
N PHE A 4 -4.36 6.24 -11.46
CA PHE A 4 -3.04 5.63 -11.29
C PHE A 4 -2.86 4.98 -9.91
N VAL A 5 -3.49 5.53 -8.87
CA VAL A 5 -3.44 5.00 -7.50
C VAL A 5 -4.31 3.74 -7.38
N CYS A 6 -5.53 3.76 -7.93
CA CYS A 6 -6.37 2.57 -8.05
C CYS A 6 -5.69 1.44 -8.86
N PHE A 7 -4.93 1.76 -9.91
CA PHE A 7 -4.26 0.71 -10.69
C PHE A 7 -3.16 0.00 -9.88
N GLN A 8 -2.46 0.73 -9.01
CA GLN A 8 -1.38 0.17 -8.19
C GLN A 8 -1.89 -0.78 -7.09
N THR A 9 -3.07 -0.55 -6.53
CA THR A 9 -3.65 -1.45 -5.53
C THR A 9 -3.99 -2.81 -6.14
N HIS A 10 -4.64 -2.83 -7.32
CA HIS A 10 -4.92 -4.08 -8.03
C HIS A 10 -3.65 -4.82 -8.45
N LEU A 11 -2.63 -4.11 -8.92
CA LEU A 11 -1.36 -4.72 -9.30
C LEU A 11 -0.60 -5.29 -8.10
N ALA A 12 -0.64 -4.63 -6.95
CA ALA A 12 -0.05 -5.14 -5.71
C ALA A 12 -0.75 -6.42 -5.23
N LEU A 13 -2.09 -6.46 -5.24
CA LEU A 13 -2.87 -7.66 -4.92
C LEU A 13 -2.57 -8.82 -5.88
N TYR A 14 -2.37 -8.51 -7.17
CA TYR A 14 -1.95 -9.51 -8.15
C TYR A 14 -0.54 -10.05 -7.87
N CYS A 15 0.42 -9.19 -7.57
CA CYS A 15 1.76 -9.61 -7.14
C CYS A 15 1.72 -10.44 -5.86
N PHE A 16 0.84 -10.09 -4.91
CA PHE A 16 0.63 -10.85 -3.68
C PHE A 16 0.08 -12.26 -3.96
N ALA A 17 -0.91 -12.38 -4.85
CA ALA A 17 -1.43 -13.68 -5.29
C ALA A 17 -0.34 -14.54 -5.98
N ASN A 18 0.66 -13.90 -6.58
CA ASN A 18 1.82 -14.55 -7.19
C ASN A 18 2.98 -14.81 -6.21
N SER A 19 2.73 -14.74 -4.89
CA SER A 19 3.72 -14.88 -3.81
C SER A 19 4.86 -13.85 -3.81
N GLN A 20 4.74 -12.76 -4.57
CA GLN A 20 5.73 -11.68 -4.65
C GLN A 20 5.40 -10.53 -3.68
N VAL A 21 5.36 -10.85 -2.39
CA VAL A 21 4.90 -9.91 -1.36
C VAL A 21 5.79 -8.65 -1.25
N SER A 22 7.11 -8.80 -1.31
CA SER A 22 8.05 -7.66 -1.28
C SER A 22 7.82 -6.68 -2.43
N THR A 23 7.43 -7.17 -3.60
CA THR A 23 7.12 -6.33 -4.77
C THR A 23 5.79 -5.61 -4.57
N ALA A 24 4.77 -6.32 -4.07
CA ALA A 24 3.45 -5.77 -3.76
C ALA A 24 3.56 -4.59 -2.77
N LEU A 25 4.30 -4.79 -1.68
CA LEU A 25 4.52 -3.75 -0.66
C LEU A 25 5.25 -2.53 -1.24
N LYS A 26 6.34 -2.73 -2.00
CA LYS A 26 7.06 -1.62 -2.66
C LYS A 26 6.16 -0.79 -3.57
N LEU A 27 5.22 -1.44 -4.26
CA LEU A 27 4.24 -0.76 -5.13
C LEU A 27 3.27 0.10 -4.32
N LEU A 28 2.71 -0.45 -3.24
CA LEU A 28 1.76 0.25 -2.37
C LEU A 28 2.41 1.43 -1.65
N TYR A 29 3.63 1.27 -1.11
CA TYR A 29 4.37 2.37 -0.49
C TYR A 29 4.64 3.52 -1.48
N ARG A 30 4.98 3.19 -2.74
CA ARG A 30 5.12 4.20 -3.80
C ARG A 30 3.80 4.89 -4.12
N ALA A 31 2.72 4.13 -4.24
CA ALA A 31 1.39 4.68 -4.49
C ALA A 31 0.97 5.62 -3.36
N ARG A 32 1.26 5.28 -2.09
CA ARG A 32 0.99 6.13 -0.93
C ARG A 32 1.76 7.44 -0.99
N TYR A 33 3.06 7.39 -1.26
CA TYR A 33 3.87 8.60 -1.43
C TYR A 33 3.31 9.53 -2.52
N LEU A 34 2.95 8.99 -3.68
CA LEU A 34 2.33 9.76 -4.77
C LEU A 34 0.95 10.31 -4.37
N ALA A 35 0.11 9.50 -3.70
CA ALA A 35 -1.20 9.94 -3.23
C ALA A 35 -1.09 11.10 -2.24
N THR A 36 -0.16 11.02 -1.29
CA THR A 36 0.15 12.13 -0.35
C THR A 36 0.60 13.38 -1.08
N LEU A 37 1.47 13.23 -2.09
CA LEU A 37 2.02 14.37 -2.84
C LEU A 37 0.96 15.10 -3.69
N ILE A 38 -0.07 14.38 -4.13
CA ILE A 38 -1.10 14.89 -5.04
C ILE A 38 -2.34 15.37 -4.27
N CYS A 39 -2.82 14.57 -3.32
CA CYS A 39 -4.11 14.77 -2.65
C CYS A 39 -3.97 15.26 -1.20
N GLY A 40 -2.78 15.20 -0.61
CA GLY A 40 -2.54 15.46 0.81
C GLY A 40 -2.91 14.25 1.70
N GLU A 41 -2.40 14.25 2.94
CA GLU A 41 -2.49 13.13 3.89
C GLU A 41 -3.93 12.73 4.29
N ASN A 42 -4.88 13.66 4.19
CA ASN A 42 -6.27 13.43 4.60
C ASN A 42 -7.17 12.88 3.48
N HIS A 43 -6.59 12.42 2.38
CA HIS A 43 -7.38 11.85 1.28
C HIS A 43 -7.80 10.39 1.59
N PRO A 44 -9.05 9.99 1.34
CA PRO A 44 -9.54 8.62 1.61
C PRO A 44 -8.75 7.52 0.89
N GLU A 45 -8.04 7.83 -0.21
CA GLU A 45 -7.14 6.87 -0.85
C GLU A 45 -5.96 6.44 0.02
N ILE A 46 -5.44 7.33 0.87
CA ILE A 46 -4.29 7.02 1.72
C ILE A 46 -4.70 5.98 2.77
N ALA A 47 -5.86 6.16 3.39
CA ALA A 47 -6.45 5.18 4.29
C ALA A 47 -6.69 3.81 3.61
N LEU A 48 -7.10 3.81 2.33
CA LEU A 48 -7.27 2.58 1.55
C LEU A 48 -5.92 1.90 1.27
N LEU A 49 -4.88 2.66 0.94
CA LEU A 49 -3.53 2.14 0.71
C LEU A 49 -2.93 1.56 1.98
N ASP A 50 -3.06 2.25 3.12
CA ASP A 50 -2.57 1.76 4.41
C ASP A 50 -3.30 0.49 4.86
N SER A 51 -4.62 0.44 4.64
CA SER A 51 -5.40 -0.78 4.89
C SER A 51 -4.87 -1.98 4.08
N ASN A 52 -4.58 -1.77 2.79
CA ASN A 52 -4.04 -2.84 1.93
C ASN A 52 -2.62 -3.27 2.33
N ILE A 53 -1.76 -2.32 2.71
CA ILE A 53 -0.41 -2.61 3.22
C ILE A 53 -0.50 -3.45 4.49
N SER A 54 -1.35 -3.04 5.42
CA SER A 54 -1.58 -3.71 6.70
C SER A 54 -2.10 -5.14 6.49
N LEU A 55 -3.04 -5.33 5.54
CA LEU A 55 -3.60 -6.65 5.21
C LEU A 55 -2.54 -7.60 4.64
N ILE A 56 -1.66 -7.10 3.75
CA ILE A 56 -0.56 -7.88 3.19
C ILE A 56 0.48 -8.22 4.27
N LEU A 57 0.84 -7.27 5.12
CA LEU A 57 1.79 -7.52 6.22
C LEU A 57 1.23 -8.50 7.24
N HIS A 58 -0.06 -8.41 7.56
CA HIS A 58 -0.74 -9.38 8.41
C HIS A 58 -0.72 -10.78 7.78
N ALA A 59 -0.97 -10.89 6.48
CA ALA A 59 -0.94 -12.17 5.78
C ALA A 59 0.47 -12.82 5.72
N VAL A 60 1.53 -12.01 5.81
CA VAL A 60 2.93 -12.50 5.88
C VAL A 60 3.38 -12.75 7.33
N GLY A 61 2.64 -12.27 8.33
CA GLY A 61 3.02 -12.34 9.74
C GLY A 61 4.04 -11.27 10.18
N GLU A 62 4.35 -10.31 9.31
CA GLU A 62 5.35 -9.24 9.51
C GLU A 62 4.70 -7.91 9.91
N TYR A 63 3.60 -7.96 10.67
CA TYR A 63 2.82 -6.77 11.06
C TYR A 63 3.61 -5.77 11.92
N VAL A 64 4.63 -6.25 12.65
CA VAL A 64 5.44 -5.45 13.59
C VAL A 64 6.15 -4.29 12.89
N LEU A 65 6.45 -4.40 11.60
CA LEU A 65 7.23 -3.42 10.85
C LEU A 65 6.41 -2.21 10.37
N PHE A 66 5.08 -2.34 10.29
CA PHE A 66 4.20 -1.22 9.90
C PHE A 66 4.11 -0.18 11.02
N GLN A 67 3.92 -0.64 12.26
CA GLN A 67 3.72 0.22 13.42
C GLN A 67 4.96 1.06 13.77
N SER A 68 6.15 0.64 13.32
CA SER A 68 7.40 1.40 13.47
C SER A 68 7.60 2.52 12.45
N LEU A 69 6.83 2.56 11.35
CA LEU A 69 6.95 3.60 10.31
C LEU A 69 5.95 4.75 10.47
N GLU A 70 4.93 4.58 11.32
CA GLU A 70 3.98 5.63 11.72
C GLU A 70 4.34 6.30 13.05
N MET A 71 5.48 5.91 13.67
CA MET A 71 5.98 6.46 14.94
C MET A 71 7.09 7.50 14.72
#